data_AF-A0A174NCS8-F1
#
_entry.id   AF-A0A174NCS8-F1
#
_cell.length_a   1.000
_cell.length_b   1.000
_cell.length_c   1.000
_cell.angle_alpha   90.00
_cell.angle_beta   90.00
_cell.angle_gamma   90.00
#
_symmetry.space_group_name_H-M   'P 1'
#
loop_
_entity.id
_entity.type
_entity.pdbx_description
1 polymer ?
#
loop_
_entity_poly.entity_id
_entity_poly.type
_entity_poly.pdbx_seq_one_letter_code
_entity_poly.pdbx_strand_id
1 'polypeptide(L)'
;MDTPLRPMDICCRALDADYLINLPVLKGHCQTAMTCALKNCKGCLPDREKRRFHAEGLMRPIAALATALRPELTIVDSLCGDLDFEEGGNPVPTGRMLLGEDPVQLDAYGCRLMGLALEQAPYIQMAEAWGAGSTRLEEGDVVRLNEPSAAADYPAPSGAVAALTRTVQARSACSACYASLVRALHTSGVQGLPIAIGQGWRGIPLDGLGVGACCNCAKERVPGCPPPAEDILRVLSARC
;
A
#
# COMPACT_ATOMS: atom_id res chain seq x y z
N MET A 1 17.99 -15.16 -1.25
CA MET A 1 18.63 -14.06 -2.00
C MET A 1 19.11 -13.01 -1.02
N ASP A 2 20.34 -12.54 -1.17
CA ASP A 2 20.85 -11.43 -0.33
C ASP A 2 20.24 -10.11 -0.78
N THR A 3 19.87 -9.27 0.19
CA THR A 3 19.33 -7.92 -0.05
C THR A 3 19.99 -6.92 0.91
N PRO A 4 19.96 -5.61 0.62
CA PRO A 4 20.52 -4.58 1.50
C PRO A 4 19.91 -4.53 2.90
N LEU A 5 18.71 -5.08 3.10
CA LEU A 5 18.09 -5.16 4.41
C LEU A 5 18.54 -6.42 5.17
N ARG A 6 18.50 -7.57 4.49
CA ARG A 6 18.82 -8.92 4.99
C ARG A 6 18.59 -9.97 3.90
N PRO A 7 19.03 -11.23 4.10
CA PRO A 7 18.57 -12.31 3.24
C PRO A 7 17.04 -12.44 3.24
N MET A 8 16.46 -12.66 2.06
CA MET A 8 15.04 -12.89 1.83
C MET A 8 14.81 -14.22 1.09
N ASP A 9 13.76 -14.92 1.50
CA ASP A 9 13.23 -16.07 0.77
C ASP A 9 12.30 -15.58 -0.32
N ILE A 10 12.61 -15.93 -1.57
CA ILE A 10 11.80 -15.61 -2.75
C ILE A 10 11.47 -16.94 -3.43
N CYS A 11 10.24 -17.09 -3.94
CA CYS A 11 9.82 -18.32 -4.61
C CYS A 11 10.72 -18.58 -5.82
N CYS A 12 11.33 -19.76 -5.89
CA CYS A 12 12.30 -20.13 -6.93
C CYS A 12 11.74 -19.93 -8.34
N ARG A 13 10.47 -20.24 -8.60
CA ARG A 13 9.82 -20.03 -9.90
C ARG A 13 9.90 -18.60 -10.42
N ALA A 14 9.94 -17.60 -9.54
CA ALA A 14 10.09 -16.20 -9.93
C ALA A 14 11.56 -15.82 -10.18
N LEU A 15 12.51 -16.51 -9.53
CA LEU A 15 13.95 -16.29 -9.71
C LEU A 15 14.52 -17.05 -10.91
N ASP A 16 13.99 -18.24 -11.17
CA ASP A 16 14.43 -19.15 -12.22
C ASP A 16 13.78 -18.83 -13.58
N ALA A 17 12.92 -17.81 -13.64
CA ALA A 17 12.29 -17.40 -14.89
C ALA A 17 13.32 -16.73 -15.80
N ASP A 18 13.40 -17.18 -17.06
CA ASP A 18 14.25 -16.53 -18.07
C ASP A 18 13.75 -15.12 -18.42
N TYR A 19 12.45 -14.88 -18.24
CA TYR A 19 11.79 -13.60 -18.45
C TYR A 19 10.53 -13.51 -17.58
N LEU A 20 10.51 -12.58 -16.65
CA LEU A 20 9.46 -12.32 -15.69
C LEU A 20 8.68 -11.05 -16.05
N ILE A 21 7.39 -11.22 -16.35
CA ILE A 21 6.47 -10.11 -16.58
C ILE A 21 5.67 -9.84 -15.31
N ASN A 22 5.68 -8.58 -14.86
CA ASN A 22 4.91 -8.10 -13.71
C ASN A 22 3.65 -7.37 -14.19
N LEU A 23 2.48 -7.69 -13.63
CA LEU A 23 1.19 -7.10 -13.99
C LEU A 23 0.51 -6.49 -12.75
N PRO A 24 1.03 -5.39 -12.18
CA PRO A 24 0.42 -4.72 -11.02
C PRO A 24 -0.84 -3.93 -11.41
N VAL A 25 -1.75 -3.75 -10.44
CA VAL A 25 -2.81 -2.74 -10.51
C VAL A 25 -2.34 -1.48 -9.77
N LEU A 26 -2.45 -0.31 -10.42
CA LEU A 26 -2.23 0.98 -9.77
C LEU A 26 -3.44 1.34 -8.91
N LYS A 27 -3.25 1.35 -7.58
CA LYS A 27 -4.31 1.68 -6.63
C LYS A 27 -3.79 2.27 -5.33
N GLY A 28 -4.68 2.91 -4.58
CA GLY A 28 -4.43 3.38 -3.21
C GLY A 28 -4.11 2.23 -2.26
N HIS A 29 -3.25 2.51 -1.29
CA HIS A 29 -2.96 1.57 -0.21
C HIS A 29 -2.74 2.30 1.10
N CYS A 30 -3.39 1.83 2.15
CA CYS A 30 -3.52 2.57 3.38
C CYS A 30 -2.20 2.78 4.15
N GLN A 31 -1.19 1.93 3.92
CA GLN A 31 0.11 2.03 4.59
C GLN A 31 1.25 2.53 3.71
N THR A 32 1.16 2.29 2.41
CA THR A 32 2.25 2.57 1.45
C THR A 32 1.90 3.71 0.52
N ALA A 33 0.80 4.41 0.80
CA ALA A 33 0.08 5.36 -0.05
C ALA A 33 -0.49 4.75 -1.34
N MET A 34 0.29 3.91 -2.03
CA MET A 34 -0.09 3.25 -3.27
C MET A 34 0.40 1.80 -3.33
N THR A 35 -0.12 1.06 -4.31
CA THR A 35 0.39 -0.22 -4.80
C THR A 35 0.58 -0.09 -6.31
N CYS A 36 1.73 -0.54 -6.80
CA CYS A 36 2.06 -0.62 -8.22
C CYS A 36 3.18 -1.68 -8.39
N ALA A 37 4.20 -1.43 -9.20
CA ALA A 37 5.24 -2.36 -9.65
C ALA A 37 6.00 -3.02 -8.49
N LEU A 38 6.64 -2.22 -7.64
CA LEU A 38 7.55 -2.73 -6.60
C LEU A 38 6.82 -3.58 -5.56
N LYS A 39 5.65 -3.11 -5.12
CA LYS A 39 4.85 -3.80 -4.10
C LYS A 39 4.23 -5.09 -4.63
N ASN A 40 3.93 -5.19 -5.93
CA ASN A 40 3.33 -6.39 -6.51
C ASN A 40 4.25 -7.62 -6.44
N CYS A 41 5.58 -7.41 -6.51
CA CYS A 41 6.58 -8.45 -6.32
C CYS A 41 6.49 -9.16 -4.95
N LYS A 42 5.86 -8.56 -3.93
CA LYS A 42 5.56 -9.23 -2.65
C LYS A 42 4.73 -10.50 -2.84
N GLY A 43 3.98 -10.61 -3.94
CA GLY A 43 3.24 -11.81 -4.33
C GLY A 43 4.12 -13.05 -4.49
N CYS A 44 5.37 -12.85 -4.94
CA CYS A 44 6.38 -13.88 -5.20
C CYS A 44 7.12 -14.36 -3.95
N LEU A 45 6.66 -13.97 -2.77
CA LEU A 45 7.23 -14.39 -1.49
C LEU A 45 6.42 -15.54 -0.86
N PRO A 46 7.07 -16.46 -0.13
CA PRO A 46 6.36 -17.43 0.70
C PRO A 46 5.64 -16.73 1.87
N ASP A 47 4.61 -17.37 2.43
CA ASP A 47 3.80 -16.81 3.50
C ASP A 47 4.60 -16.39 4.74
N ARG A 48 5.65 -17.15 5.07
CA ARG A 48 6.56 -16.83 6.17
C ARG A 48 7.20 -15.45 5.97
N GLU A 49 7.65 -15.17 4.75
CA GLU A 49 8.31 -13.93 4.40
C GLU A 49 7.30 -12.79 4.28
N LYS A 50 6.11 -13.05 3.73
CA LYS A 50 4.98 -12.11 3.73
C LYS A 50 4.61 -11.66 5.14
N ARG A 51 4.58 -12.57 6.12
CA ARG A 51 4.34 -12.24 7.54
C ARG A 51 5.48 -11.42 8.15
N ARG A 52 6.72 -11.71 7.77
CA ARG A 52 7.89 -10.98 8.25
C ARG A 52 7.89 -9.52 7.78
N PHE A 53 7.48 -9.26 6.54
CA PHE A 53 7.26 -7.90 6.02
C PHE A 53 6.29 -7.10 6.91
N HIS A 54 5.26 -7.76 7.47
CA HIS A 54 4.31 -7.10 8.35
C HIS A 54 4.91 -6.74 9.72
N ALA A 55 5.81 -7.57 10.25
CA ALA A 55 6.49 -7.29 11.52
C ALA A 55 7.55 -6.18 11.38
N GLU A 56 8.25 -6.14 10.25
CA GLU A 56 9.36 -5.18 9.99
C GLU A 56 8.86 -3.81 9.46
N GLY A 57 7.56 -3.71 9.14
CA GLY A 57 6.99 -2.59 8.39
C GLY A 57 7.22 -2.77 6.89
N LEU A 58 6.31 -2.26 6.05
CA LEU A 58 6.31 -2.58 4.62
C LEU A 58 7.37 -1.84 3.80
N MET A 59 7.77 -0.63 4.20
CA MET A 59 8.57 0.24 3.33
C MET A 59 9.95 -0.34 2.98
N ARG A 60 10.75 -0.66 3.99
CA ARG A 60 12.12 -1.16 3.81
C ARG A 60 12.15 -2.53 3.13
N PRO A 61 11.33 -3.52 3.51
CA PRO A 61 11.33 -4.81 2.85
C PRO A 61 10.86 -4.76 1.38
N ILE A 62 9.91 -3.88 1.03
CA ILE A 62 9.52 -3.69 -0.39
C ILE A 62 10.71 -3.15 -1.19
N ALA A 63 11.38 -2.11 -0.69
CA ALA A 63 12.55 -1.55 -1.35
C ALA A 63 13.70 -2.57 -1.50
N ALA A 64 13.89 -3.43 -0.51
CA ALA A 64 14.95 -4.43 -0.52
C ALA A 64 14.62 -5.61 -1.46
N LEU A 65 13.34 -5.97 -1.57
CA LEU A 65 12.91 -6.96 -2.55
C LEU A 65 13.19 -6.50 -3.98
N ALA A 66 13.04 -5.20 -4.26
CA ALA A 66 13.29 -4.63 -5.58
C ALA A 66 14.74 -4.79 -6.06
N THR A 67 15.71 -4.96 -5.14
CA THR A 67 17.10 -5.21 -5.53
C THR A 67 17.38 -6.67 -5.88
N ALA A 68 16.48 -7.60 -5.47
CA ALA A 68 16.67 -9.03 -5.60
C ALA A 68 15.73 -9.70 -6.59
N LEU A 69 14.53 -9.14 -6.82
CA LEU A 69 13.58 -9.60 -7.82
C LEU A 69 13.24 -8.43 -8.75
N ARG A 70 13.80 -8.47 -9.97
CA ARG A 70 13.68 -7.42 -10.98
C ARG A 70 12.98 -7.99 -12.22
N PRO A 71 11.65 -7.86 -12.33
CA PRO A 71 10.94 -8.19 -13.55
C PRO A 71 11.50 -7.41 -14.74
N GLU A 72 11.68 -8.06 -15.87
CA GLU A 72 12.20 -7.47 -17.10
C GLU A 72 11.19 -6.53 -17.76
N LEU A 73 9.90 -6.82 -17.57
CA LEU A 73 8.81 -5.98 -18.07
C LEU A 73 7.73 -5.85 -17.02
N THR A 74 7.30 -4.61 -16.76
CA THR A 74 6.13 -4.34 -15.93
C THR A 74 5.04 -3.67 -16.76
N ILE A 75 3.83 -4.23 -16.67
CA ILE A 75 2.61 -3.77 -17.31
C ILE A 75 1.66 -3.30 -16.22
N VAL A 76 1.50 -2.00 -16.04
CA VAL A 76 0.63 -1.47 -14.99
C VAL A 76 -0.80 -1.38 -15.52
N ASP A 77 -1.71 -2.12 -14.89
CA ASP A 77 -3.15 -1.94 -15.06
C ASP A 77 -3.59 -0.70 -14.27
N SER A 78 -4.00 0.33 -15.01
CA SER A 78 -4.67 1.49 -14.45
C SER A 78 -5.92 1.80 -15.26
N LEU A 79 -6.73 0.77 -15.52
CA LEU A 79 -8.00 0.92 -16.22
C LEU A 79 -9.08 1.49 -15.28
N CYS A 80 -9.17 0.94 -14.07
CA CYS A 80 -10.23 1.25 -13.11
C CYS A 80 -9.79 0.96 -11.66
N GLY A 81 -8.82 1.73 -11.15
CA GLY A 81 -8.28 1.55 -9.80
C GLY A 81 -9.04 2.35 -8.74
N ASP A 82 -9.14 1.85 -7.51
CA ASP A 82 -9.53 2.68 -6.37
C ASP A 82 -8.29 3.43 -5.86
N LEU A 83 -8.30 4.76 -5.97
CA LEU A 83 -7.13 5.58 -5.65
C LEU A 83 -7.00 5.89 -4.15
N ASP A 84 -8.05 5.66 -3.38
CA ASP A 84 -8.12 6.00 -1.97
C ASP A 84 -8.12 4.75 -1.08
N PHE A 85 -8.97 3.77 -1.38
CA PHE A 85 -9.28 2.66 -0.48
C PHE A 85 -8.70 1.32 -0.98
N GLU A 86 -7.86 0.70 -0.14
CA GLU A 86 -7.23 -0.60 -0.45
C GLU A 86 -8.24 -1.71 -0.75
N GLU A 87 -9.36 -1.72 -0.02
CA GLU A 87 -10.46 -2.69 -0.14
C GLU A 87 -11.44 -2.36 -1.29
N GLY A 88 -11.26 -1.23 -1.99
CA GLY A 88 -12.10 -0.85 -3.13
C GLY A 88 -13.35 -0.03 -2.78
N GLY A 89 -14.37 -0.07 -3.65
CA GLY A 89 -15.66 0.61 -3.43
C GLY A 89 -15.81 1.99 -4.07
N ASN A 90 -14.69 2.65 -4.42
CA ASN A 90 -14.67 3.91 -5.17
C ASN A 90 -13.75 3.80 -6.40
N PRO A 91 -14.04 2.89 -7.36
CA PRO A 91 -13.19 2.72 -8.52
C PRO A 91 -13.23 3.97 -9.41
N VAL A 92 -12.06 4.39 -9.90
CA VAL A 92 -11.89 5.54 -10.80
C VAL A 92 -11.53 5.03 -12.19
N PRO A 93 -12.44 5.16 -13.19
CA PRO A 93 -12.14 4.78 -14.57
C PRO A 93 -11.15 5.75 -15.21
N THR A 94 -9.91 5.31 -15.34
CA THR A 94 -8.82 6.06 -15.97
C THR A 94 -8.50 5.55 -17.37
N GLY A 95 -8.90 4.32 -17.73
CA GLY A 95 -8.79 3.78 -19.08
C GLY A 95 -7.36 3.72 -19.63
N ARG A 96 -6.36 3.58 -18.76
CA ARG A 96 -4.94 3.66 -19.11
C ARG A 96 -4.20 2.38 -18.72
N MET A 97 -3.14 2.07 -19.44
CA MET A 97 -2.15 1.08 -19.05
C MET A 97 -0.77 1.68 -19.25
N LEU A 98 0.18 1.26 -18.43
CA LEU A 98 1.58 1.68 -18.52
C LEU A 98 2.45 0.47 -18.79
N LEU A 99 3.55 0.68 -19.50
CA LEU A 99 4.54 -0.35 -19.76
C LEU A 99 5.93 0.23 -19.51
N GLY A 100 6.82 -0.55 -18.92
CA GLY A 100 8.21 -0.13 -18.72
C GLY A 100 9.07 -1.22 -18.12
N GLU A 101 10.38 -1.02 -18.21
CA GLU A 101 11.40 -1.96 -17.74
C GLU A 101 11.99 -1.55 -16.39
N ASP A 102 11.90 -0.28 -16.00
CA ASP A 102 12.29 0.20 -14.67
C ASP A 102 11.06 0.28 -13.73
N PRO A 103 10.91 -0.66 -12.77
CA PRO A 103 9.78 -0.65 -11.85
C PRO A 103 9.83 0.50 -10.83
N VAL A 104 11.00 1.08 -10.55
CA VAL A 104 11.13 2.26 -9.69
C VAL A 104 10.59 3.49 -10.42
N GLN A 105 10.93 3.64 -11.70
CA GLN A 105 10.44 4.74 -12.53
C GLN A 105 8.93 4.65 -12.75
N LEU A 106 8.40 3.44 -12.96
CA LEU A 106 6.96 3.19 -13.05
C LEU A 106 6.21 3.55 -11.77
N ASP A 107 6.74 3.21 -10.59
CA ASP A 107 6.14 3.61 -9.32
C ASP A 107 6.22 5.13 -9.09
N ALA A 108 7.33 5.77 -9.49
CA ALA A 108 7.46 7.23 -9.45
C ALA A 108 6.46 7.93 -10.38
N TYR A 109 6.26 7.39 -11.59
CA TYR A 109 5.23 7.88 -12.50
C TYR A 109 3.81 7.61 -11.96
N GLY A 110 3.58 6.45 -11.35
CA GLY A 110 2.33 6.12 -10.66
C GLY A 110 2.02 7.11 -9.52
N CYS A 111 3.02 7.50 -8.72
CA CYS A 111 2.89 8.58 -7.73
C CYS A 111 2.43 9.88 -8.39
N ARG A 112 3.10 10.30 -9.48
CA ARG A 112 2.74 11.52 -10.22
C ARG A 112 1.30 11.48 -10.73
N LEU A 113 0.86 10.34 -11.27
CA LEU A 113 -0.53 10.17 -11.73
C LEU A 113 -1.53 10.26 -10.58
N MET A 114 -1.21 9.69 -9.43
CA MET A 114 -2.06 9.75 -8.23
C MET A 114 -1.95 11.08 -7.46
N GLY A 115 -1.14 12.04 -7.93
CA GLY A 115 -0.86 13.30 -7.23
C GLY A 115 -0.14 13.12 -5.89
N LEU A 116 0.59 12.01 -5.72
CA LEU A 116 1.36 11.71 -4.52
C LEU A 116 2.79 12.24 -4.67
N ALA A 117 3.31 12.87 -3.62
CA ALA A 117 4.74 13.13 -3.49
C ALA A 117 5.47 11.81 -3.17
N LEU A 118 6.71 11.64 -3.63
CA LEU A 118 7.49 10.42 -3.41
C LEU A 118 7.71 10.13 -1.92
N GLU A 119 7.77 11.17 -1.08
CA GLU A 119 7.91 11.08 0.37
C GLU A 119 6.71 10.40 1.02
N GLN A 120 5.55 10.36 0.35
CA GLN A 120 4.37 9.64 0.82
C GLN A 120 4.47 8.13 0.55
N ALA A 121 5.33 7.71 -0.39
CA ALA A 121 5.66 6.31 -0.68
C ALA A 121 7.18 6.06 -0.54
N PRO A 122 7.76 6.16 0.68
CA PRO A 122 9.22 6.15 0.89
C PRO A 122 9.97 4.94 0.33
N TYR A 123 9.28 3.81 0.14
CA TYR A 123 9.88 2.60 -0.41
C TYR A 123 10.44 2.81 -1.83
N ILE A 124 9.91 3.78 -2.59
CA ILE A 124 10.35 4.09 -3.95
C ILE A 124 11.75 4.72 -3.91
N GLN A 125 11.92 5.80 -3.13
CA GLN A 125 13.22 6.47 -2.96
C GLN A 125 14.25 5.55 -2.28
N MET A 126 13.82 4.68 -1.36
CA MET A 126 14.70 3.67 -0.77
C MET A 126 15.19 2.66 -1.81
N ALA A 127 14.32 2.22 -2.74
CA ALA A 127 14.69 1.29 -3.80
C ALA A 127 15.71 1.91 -4.76
N GLU A 128 15.52 3.18 -5.15
CA GLU A 128 16.51 3.95 -5.91
C GLU A 128 17.85 4.06 -5.17
N ALA A 129 17.82 4.44 -3.89
CA ALA A 129 19.03 4.56 -3.06
C ALA A 129 19.79 3.23 -2.92
N TRP A 130 19.11 2.10 -3.09
CA TRP A 130 19.71 0.76 -3.11
C TRP A 130 20.01 0.22 -4.51
N GLY A 131 19.85 1.04 -5.55
CA GLY A 131 20.24 0.70 -6.92
C GLY A 131 19.24 -0.19 -7.68
N ALA A 132 17.98 -0.24 -7.25
CA ALA A 132 16.95 -1.03 -7.93
C ALA A 132 16.44 -0.41 -9.24
N GLY A 133 16.66 0.89 -9.44
CA GLY A 133 16.16 1.68 -10.57
C GLY A 133 16.26 3.18 -10.27
N SER A 134 15.56 4.03 -11.02
CA SER A 134 15.55 5.47 -10.81
C SER A 134 14.14 6.04 -10.65
N THR A 135 14.01 7.07 -9.82
CA THR A 135 12.79 7.88 -9.68
C THR A 135 12.72 9.03 -10.68
N ARG A 136 13.79 9.25 -11.47
CA ARG A 136 13.89 10.34 -12.43
C ARG A 136 12.86 10.17 -13.54
N LEU A 137 12.13 11.24 -13.83
CA LEU A 137 11.19 11.35 -14.92
C LEU A 137 11.56 12.57 -15.77
N GLU A 138 12.03 12.32 -16.98
CA GLU A 138 12.39 13.34 -17.96
C GLU A 138 11.32 13.51 -19.04
N GLU A 139 11.44 14.61 -19.78
CA GLU A 139 10.68 14.77 -21.01
C GLU A 139 11.16 13.76 -22.05
N GLY A 140 10.25 12.91 -22.53
CA GLY A 140 10.58 11.81 -23.46
C GLY A 140 10.55 10.41 -22.85
N ASP A 141 10.66 10.28 -21.52
CA ASP A 141 10.54 8.98 -20.83
C ASP A 141 9.13 8.38 -21.00
N VAL A 142 8.13 9.23 -21.19
CA VAL A 142 6.73 8.82 -21.39
C VAL A 142 6.36 8.96 -22.86
N VAL A 143 6.35 7.84 -23.57
CA VAL A 143 5.83 7.74 -24.93
C VAL A 143 4.34 7.40 -24.89
N ARG A 144 3.49 8.34 -25.32
CA ARG A 144 2.04 8.12 -25.41
C ARG A 144 1.72 7.43 -26.74
N LEU A 145 1.21 6.21 -26.67
CA LEU A 145 0.80 5.43 -27.86
C LEU A 145 -0.62 5.78 -28.32
N ASN A 146 -1.49 6.13 -27.37
CA ASN A 146 -2.89 6.48 -27.59
C ASN A 146 -3.43 7.32 -26.43
N GLU A 147 -4.65 7.83 -26.58
CA GLU A 147 -5.38 8.56 -25.54
C GLU A 147 -6.70 7.85 -25.25
N PRO A 148 -7.13 7.79 -23.97
CA PRO A 148 -8.42 7.20 -23.63
C PRO A 148 -9.56 8.07 -24.18
N SER A 149 -10.46 7.47 -24.95
CA SER A 149 -11.54 8.20 -25.65
C SER A 149 -12.61 8.80 -24.72
N ALA A 150 -12.71 8.33 -23.47
CA ALA A 150 -13.77 8.70 -22.54
C ALA A 150 -13.36 8.74 -21.05
N ALA A 151 -12.08 8.56 -20.73
CA ALA A 151 -11.64 8.56 -19.34
C ALA A 151 -11.21 9.97 -18.91
N ALA A 152 -11.62 10.38 -17.70
CA ALA A 152 -11.18 11.62 -17.11
C ALA A 152 -9.65 11.63 -16.92
N ASP A 153 -9.07 12.81 -16.75
CA ASP A 153 -7.73 12.93 -16.15
C ASP A 153 -7.71 12.22 -14.79
N TYR A 154 -6.51 11.84 -14.34
CA TYR A 154 -6.40 11.32 -12.98
C TYR A 154 -6.94 12.38 -12.01
N PRO A 155 -7.91 12.03 -11.16
CA PRO A 155 -8.44 12.97 -10.20
C PRO A 155 -7.33 13.34 -9.21
N ALA A 156 -7.37 14.57 -8.72
CA ALA A 156 -6.53 14.96 -7.61
C ALA A 156 -6.80 14.02 -6.42
N PRO A 157 -5.76 13.62 -5.66
CA PRO A 157 -5.96 12.77 -4.49
C PRO A 157 -6.95 13.45 -3.54
N SER A 158 -8.00 12.73 -3.16
CA SER A 158 -9.09 13.30 -2.33
C SER A 158 -8.62 13.66 -0.93
N GLY A 159 -7.51 13.04 -0.48
CA GLY A 159 -7.05 13.12 0.90
C GLY A 159 -7.99 12.46 1.90
N ALA A 160 -9.01 11.73 1.42
CA ALA A 160 -10.07 11.15 2.26
C ALA A 160 -9.49 10.24 3.34
N VAL A 161 -8.58 9.32 2.97
CA VAL A 161 -7.93 8.43 3.94
C VAL A 161 -7.12 9.22 4.97
N ALA A 162 -6.30 10.18 4.53
CA ALA A 162 -5.51 11.00 5.44
C ALA A 162 -6.37 11.84 6.39
N ALA A 163 -7.54 12.32 5.92
CA ALA A 163 -8.51 13.03 6.76
C ALA A 163 -9.15 12.09 7.78
N LEU A 164 -9.62 10.91 7.36
CA LEU A 164 -10.25 9.91 8.22
C LEU A 164 -9.29 9.39 9.30
N THR A 165 -8.00 9.23 8.95
CA THR A 165 -7.02 8.61 9.85
C THR A 165 -6.13 9.59 10.61
N ARG A 166 -6.42 10.90 10.54
CA ARG A 166 -5.60 11.95 11.17
C ARG A 166 -5.36 11.75 12.67
N THR A 167 -6.34 11.18 13.38
CA THR A 167 -6.27 10.91 14.83
C THR A 167 -5.95 9.46 15.17
N VAL A 168 -5.71 8.62 14.16
CA VAL A 168 -5.37 7.21 14.33
C VAL A 168 -3.90 7.07 14.74
N GLN A 169 -3.66 6.51 15.91
CA GLN A 169 -2.34 6.22 16.44
C GLN A 169 -1.87 4.85 15.97
N ALA A 170 -1.43 4.77 14.72
CA ALA A 170 -0.94 3.53 14.13
C ALA A 170 0.52 3.24 14.54
N ARG A 171 0.75 2.08 15.19
CA ARG A 171 2.09 1.59 15.55
C ARG A 171 2.29 0.18 15.02
N SER A 172 3.00 0.06 13.90
CA SER A 172 3.18 -1.23 13.21
C SER A 172 1.84 -1.94 12.97
N ALA A 173 0.86 -1.20 12.46
CA ALA A 173 -0.42 -1.76 12.03
C ALA A 173 -0.20 -2.70 10.84
N CYS A 174 -1.04 -3.73 10.71
CA CYS A 174 -1.10 -4.54 9.48
C CYS A 174 -2.01 -3.84 8.47
N SER A 175 -1.72 -3.93 7.17
CA SER A 175 -2.55 -3.31 6.12
C SER A 175 -4.00 -3.75 6.21
N ALA A 176 -4.25 -5.05 6.42
CA ALA A 176 -5.61 -5.56 6.52
C ALA A 176 -6.39 -4.96 7.71
N CYS A 177 -5.79 -4.86 8.90
CA CYS A 177 -6.46 -4.23 10.05
C CYS A 177 -6.72 -2.74 9.80
N TYR A 178 -5.78 -2.06 9.16
CA TYR A 178 -5.87 -0.63 8.90
C TYR A 178 -6.89 -0.35 7.78
N ALA A 179 -6.95 -1.17 6.74
CA ALA A 179 -7.94 -1.10 5.68
C ALA A 179 -9.37 -1.30 6.22
N SER A 180 -9.59 -2.33 7.06
CA SER A 180 -10.87 -2.52 7.76
C SER A 180 -11.28 -1.28 8.56
N LEU A 181 -10.33 -0.65 9.27
CA LEU A 181 -10.58 0.56 10.06
C LEU A 181 -10.93 1.75 9.16
N VAL A 182 -10.16 1.99 8.10
CA VAL A 182 -10.41 3.08 7.15
C VAL A 182 -11.79 2.92 6.51
N ARG A 183 -12.16 1.70 6.14
CA ARG A 183 -13.51 1.38 5.63
C ARG A 183 -14.58 1.73 6.65
N ALA A 184 -14.42 1.29 7.90
CA ALA A 184 -15.39 1.55 8.95
C ALA A 184 -15.52 3.06 9.27
N LEU A 185 -14.41 3.81 9.28
CA LEU A 185 -14.41 5.27 9.44
C LEU A 185 -15.13 5.96 8.29
N HIS A 186 -14.83 5.57 7.04
CA HIS A 186 -15.50 6.11 5.86
C HIS A 186 -17.02 5.87 5.90
N THR A 187 -17.43 4.63 6.22
CA THR A 187 -18.86 4.27 6.26
C THR A 187 -19.60 4.92 7.44
N SER A 188 -18.96 5.07 8.60
CA SER A 188 -19.59 5.68 9.78
C SER A 188 -19.70 7.20 9.70
N GLY A 189 -18.84 7.85 8.92
CA GLY A 189 -18.69 9.31 8.90
C GLY A 189 -18.03 9.90 10.16
N VAL A 190 -17.60 9.05 11.11
CA VAL A 190 -16.91 9.48 12.33
C VAL A 190 -15.55 10.06 11.97
N GLN A 191 -15.25 11.25 12.52
CA GLN A 191 -13.94 11.90 12.36
C GLN A 191 -13.39 12.34 13.72
N GLY A 192 -12.06 12.40 13.83
CA GLY A 192 -11.38 12.98 14.99
C GLY A 192 -11.34 12.09 16.24
N LEU A 193 -11.88 10.87 16.21
CA LEU A 193 -11.80 9.94 17.33
C LEU A 193 -10.36 9.39 17.47
N PRO A 194 -9.72 9.46 18.65
CA PRO A 194 -8.44 8.82 18.88
C PRO A 194 -8.60 7.29 18.87
N ILE A 195 -7.94 6.62 17.92
CA ILE A 195 -8.01 5.16 17.77
C ILE A 195 -6.59 4.60 17.74
N ALA A 196 -6.30 3.62 18.59
CA ALA A 196 -5.03 2.90 18.59
C ALA A 196 -5.11 1.64 17.73
N ILE A 197 -4.09 1.39 16.92
CA ILE A 197 -4.03 0.20 16.06
C ILE A 197 -2.59 -0.26 15.83
N GLY A 198 -2.38 -1.57 15.87
CA GLY A 198 -1.13 -2.22 15.46
C GLY A 198 -0.30 -2.86 16.56
N GLN A 199 0.73 -3.60 16.14
CA GLN A 199 1.53 -4.47 17.02
C GLN A 199 2.30 -3.71 18.09
N GLY A 200 2.67 -2.45 17.81
CA GLY A 200 3.36 -1.60 18.78
C GLY A 200 2.51 -1.17 19.98
N TRP A 201 1.24 -1.57 20.04
CA TRP A 201 0.36 -1.41 21.21
C TRP A 201 0.23 -2.67 22.06
N ARG A 202 0.86 -3.78 21.68
CA ARG A 202 0.75 -5.04 22.42
C ARG A 202 1.31 -4.89 23.83
N GLY A 203 0.46 -5.18 24.82
CA GLY A 203 0.82 -5.05 26.24
C GLY A 203 0.89 -3.61 26.75
N ILE A 204 0.55 -2.61 25.94
CA ILE A 204 0.56 -1.20 26.34
C ILE A 204 -0.87 -0.79 26.75
N PRO A 205 -1.10 -0.37 28.00
CA PRO A 205 -2.38 0.18 28.41
C PRO A 205 -2.75 1.42 27.60
N LEU A 206 -4.00 1.50 27.14
CA LEU A 206 -4.49 2.67 26.43
C LEU A 206 -5.91 3.05 26.88
N ASP A 207 -6.10 4.35 27.11
CA ASP A 207 -7.37 4.95 27.50
C ASP A 207 -8.09 5.45 26.25
N GLY A 208 -8.73 4.52 25.53
CA GLY A 208 -9.37 4.78 24.24
C GLY A 208 -9.76 3.51 23.49
N LEU A 209 -10.18 3.67 22.23
CA LEU A 209 -10.57 2.56 21.36
C LEU A 209 -9.34 1.91 20.73
N GLY A 210 -9.14 0.63 21.00
CA GLY A 210 -8.13 -0.22 20.38
C GLY A 210 -8.72 -1.12 19.28
N VAL A 211 -8.08 -1.18 18.11
CA VAL A 211 -8.53 -2.02 16.99
C VAL A 211 -7.54 -3.16 16.73
N GLY A 212 -8.07 -4.38 16.75
CA GLY A 212 -7.37 -5.63 16.52
C GLY A 212 -6.80 -6.28 17.78
N ALA A 213 -6.40 -7.54 17.64
CA ALA A 213 -5.87 -8.37 18.73
C ALA A 213 -4.59 -7.80 19.38
N CYS A 214 -3.92 -6.85 18.71
CA CYS A 214 -2.71 -6.21 19.22
C CYS A 214 -3.00 -5.13 20.27
N CYS A 215 -4.21 -4.58 20.33
CA CYS A 215 -4.60 -3.59 21.34
C CYS A 215 -5.25 -4.27 22.56
N ASN A 216 -4.61 -5.34 23.06
CA ASN A 216 -5.18 -6.22 24.07
C ASN A 216 -5.38 -5.57 25.45
N CYS A 217 -4.68 -4.48 25.73
CA CYS A 217 -4.74 -3.71 26.98
C CYS A 217 -5.55 -2.39 26.85
N ALA A 218 -6.35 -2.25 25.79
CA ALA A 218 -7.28 -1.13 25.65
C ALA A 218 -8.50 -1.29 26.54
N LYS A 219 -8.96 -0.18 27.13
CA LYS A 219 -10.23 -0.15 27.89
C LYS A 219 -11.41 -0.58 27.02
N GLU A 220 -11.45 -0.10 25.78
CA GLU A 220 -12.45 -0.47 24.80
C GLU A 220 -11.75 -1.02 23.56
N ARG A 221 -12.21 -2.16 23.04
CA ARG A 221 -11.53 -2.81 21.91
C ARG A 221 -12.46 -3.51 20.94
N VAL A 222 -12.01 -3.55 19.68
CA VAL A 222 -12.55 -4.42 18.63
C VAL A 222 -11.55 -5.54 18.38
N PRO A 223 -11.76 -6.76 18.90
CA PRO A 223 -10.83 -7.87 18.73
C PRO A 223 -10.83 -8.40 17.28
N GLY A 224 -9.74 -9.06 16.86
CA GLY A 224 -9.63 -9.70 15.53
C GLY A 224 -8.24 -9.57 14.91
N CYS A 225 -7.92 -10.38 13.90
CA CYS A 225 -6.63 -10.35 13.19
C CYS A 225 -6.76 -10.77 11.70
N PRO A 226 -7.26 -9.90 10.81
CA PRO A 226 -7.81 -8.57 11.09
C PRO A 226 -9.24 -8.63 11.67
N PRO A 227 -9.68 -7.61 12.43
CA PRO A 227 -11.10 -7.44 12.76
C PRO A 227 -11.92 -7.11 11.49
N PRO A 228 -13.14 -7.65 11.34
CA PRO A 228 -14.06 -7.26 10.26
C PRO A 228 -14.42 -5.77 10.33
N ALA A 229 -14.55 -5.11 9.17
CA ALA A 229 -14.92 -3.69 9.11
C ALA A 229 -16.31 -3.43 9.74
N GLU A 230 -17.24 -4.37 9.65
CA GLU A 230 -18.58 -4.29 10.24
C GLU A 230 -18.58 -4.24 11.77
N ASP A 231 -17.65 -4.96 12.42
CA ASP A 231 -17.52 -4.97 13.88
C ASP A 231 -16.93 -3.63 14.37
N ILE A 232 -15.96 -3.10 13.62
CA ILE A 232 -15.41 -1.76 13.88
C ILE A 232 -16.51 -0.71 13.71
N LEU A 233 -17.28 -0.78 12.61
CA LEU A 233 -18.38 0.13 12.32
C LEU A 233 -19.41 0.15 13.45
N ARG A 234 -19.82 -1.02 13.97
CA ARG A 234 -20.77 -1.11 15.08
C ARG A 234 -20.31 -0.35 16.32
N VAL A 235 -19.03 -0.44 16.67
CA VAL A 235 -18.45 0.27 17.82
C VAL A 235 -18.29 1.76 17.55
N LEU A 236 -17.97 2.16 16.32
CA LEU A 236 -17.89 3.57 15.93
C LEU A 236 -19.27 4.24 15.95
N SER A 237 -20.30 3.60 15.39
CA SER A 237 -21.66 4.14 15.33
C SER A 237 -22.31 4.28 16.71
N ALA A 238 -21.89 3.52 17.71
CA ALA A 238 -22.36 3.68 19.09
C ALA A 238 -21.80 4.94 19.79
N ARG A 239 -20.90 5.69 19.14
CA ARG A 239 -20.25 6.89 19.66
C ARG A 239 -20.69 8.18 18.96
N CYS A 240 -21.60 8.08 17.98
CA CYS A 240 -22.30 9.20 17.36
C CYS A 240 -23.60 9.48 18.09
#